data_AF-A0AAW0Q126-F1
#
_entry.id   AF-A0AAW0Q126-F1
#
_cell.length_a   1.000
_cell.length_b   1.000
_cell.length_c   1.000
_cell.angle_alpha   90.00
_cell.angle_beta   90.00
_cell.angle_gamma   90.00
#
_symmetry.space_group_name_H-M   'P 1'
#
loop_
_entity.id
_entity.type
_entity.pdbx_description
1 polymer ?
#
loop_
_entity_poly.entity_id
_entity_poly.type
_entity_poly.pdbx_seq_one_letter_code
_entity_poly.pdbx_strand_id
1 'polypeptide(L)'
;MCVASVTQSAPIQKNHIPEDLRDPFYTDQYEQEHIKPPVFACYFPALSRKGIYVVESDDTPVTEEDLACMPIKMSAHIPMIDALMMAYTVEMISIEKVVASVKRFSTFSASKELPFDLEDAMVFWINKVNTKMREMSEKEHKVKHHPLESPSHQKLHVMHELTDCMLKLEKLKEMVRYRREHGSGRQVPFFPPVEDLMRDVCDGAALLAVVHYYCPDLMKMKE
;
A
#
# COMPACT_ATOMS: atom_id res chain seq x y z
N MET A 1 -26.98 30.77 1.93
CA MET A 1 -26.82 29.57 2.79
C MET A 1 -27.49 28.41 2.07
N CYS A 2 -26.73 27.55 1.41
CA CYS A 2 -27.26 26.31 0.83
C CYS A 2 -26.60 25.15 1.58
N VAL A 3 -27.38 24.53 2.47
CA VAL A 3 -27.05 23.25 3.09
C VAL A 3 -27.26 22.18 2.03
N ALA A 4 -26.17 21.69 1.43
CA ALA A 4 -26.22 20.53 0.56
C ALA A 4 -26.25 19.28 1.45
N SER A 5 -27.41 18.63 1.45
CA SER A 5 -27.68 17.37 2.15
C SER A 5 -26.67 16.29 1.76
N VAL A 6 -26.11 15.64 2.78
CA VAL A 6 -25.28 14.44 2.66
C VAL A 6 -26.15 13.34 2.07
N THR A 7 -25.98 13.06 0.77
CA THR A 7 -26.51 11.85 0.17
C THR A 7 -25.71 10.66 0.68
N GLN A 8 -26.41 9.80 1.40
CA GLN A 8 -25.94 8.51 1.88
C GLN A 8 -25.41 7.71 0.68
N SER A 9 -24.13 7.35 0.73
CA SER A 9 -23.48 6.54 -0.30
C SER A 9 -24.19 5.20 -0.38
N ALA A 10 -24.68 4.83 -1.56
CA ALA A 10 -25.29 3.53 -1.81
C ALA A 10 -24.28 2.41 -1.43
N PRO A 11 -24.75 1.30 -0.84
CA PRO A 11 -23.90 0.15 -0.58
C PRO A 11 -23.35 -0.38 -1.90
N ILE A 12 -22.07 -0.76 -1.90
CA ILE A 12 -21.43 -1.51 -2.99
C ILE A 12 -22.35 -2.70 -3.31
N GLN A 13 -22.88 -2.78 -4.54
CA GLN A 13 -23.67 -3.93 -4.96
C GLN A 13 -22.82 -5.18 -4.74
N LYS A 14 -23.25 -6.06 -3.82
CA LYS A 14 -22.63 -7.38 -3.67
C LYS A 14 -22.92 -8.13 -4.98
N ASN A 15 -21.88 -8.26 -5.80
CA ASN A 15 -21.91 -9.01 -7.05
C ASN A 15 -22.44 -10.43 -6.79
N HIS A 16 -23.59 -10.75 -7.35
CA HIS A 16 -24.24 -12.04 -7.19
C HIS A 16 -23.57 -13.05 -8.14
N ILE A 17 -22.51 -13.71 -7.68
CA ILE A 17 -21.84 -14.75 -8.46
C ILE A 17 -22.81 -15.96 -8.58
N PRO A 18 -23.12 -16.44 -9.80
CA PRO A 18 -23.93 -17.64 -10.01
C PRO A 18 -23.37 -18.84 -9.23
N GLU A 19 -24.23 -19.72 -8.70
CA GLU A 19 -23.79 -20.87 -7.88
C GLU A 19 -22.78 -21.76 -8.59
N ASP A 20 -23.02 -21.98 -9.88
CA ASP A 20 -22.23 -22.81 -10.79
C ASP A 20 -20.79 -22.29 -10.97
N LEU A 21 -20.59 -20.98 -10.73
CA LEU A 21 -19.32 -20.27 -10.88
C LEU A 21 -18.67 -19.88 -9.54
N ARG A 22 -19.25 -20.25 -8.38
CA ARG A 22 -18.62 -19.99 -7.07
C ARG A 22 -17.32 -20.75 -6.92
N ASP A 23 -17.29 -21.98 -7.42
CA ASP A 23 -16.07 -22.74 -7.59
C ASP A 23 -15.64 -22.63 -9.06
N PRO A 24 -14.56 -21.89 -9.38
CA PRO A 24 -14.15 -21.69 -10.76
C PRO A 24 -13.40 -22.88 -11.35
N PHE A 25 -13.04 -23.89 -10.54
CA PHE A 25 -12.24 -25.02 -10.99
C PHE A 25 -13.07 -26.31 -11.09
N TYR A 26 -12.62 -27.22 -11.93
CA TYR A 26 -13.06 -28.62 -11.95
C TYR A 26 -11.84 -29.51 -12.16
N THR A 27 -11.88 -30.72 -11.60
CA THR A 27 -10.81 -31.70 -11.77
C THR A 27 -11.20 -32.66 -12.89
N ASP A 28 -10.29 -32.89 -13.84
CA ASP A 28 -10.51 -33.90 -14.88
C ASP A 28 -10.23 -35.33 -14.38
N GLN A 29 -10.39 -36.30 -15.28
CA GLN A 29 -10.16 -37.72 -14.99
C GLN A 29 -8.68 -38.08 -14.72
N TYR A 30 -7.74 -37.15 -14.92
CA TYR A 30 -6.31 -37.29 -14.67
C TYR A 30 -5.85 -36.51 -13.43
N GLU A 31 -6.80 -36.08 -12.59
CA GLU A 31 -6.54 -35.28 -11.39
C GLU A 31 -5.92 -33.90 -11.70
N GLN A 32 -6.09 -33.39 -12.93
CA GLN A 32 -5.66 -32.03 -13.28
C GLN A 32 -6.79 -31.04 -13.03
N GLU A 33 -6.47 -29.94 -12.34
CA GLU A 33 -7.39 -28.83 -12.13
C GLU A 33 -7.46 -27.94 -13.37
N HIS A 34 -8.67 -27.70 -13.85
CA HIS A 34 -8.97 -26.85 -15.00
C HIS A 34 -9.97 -25.76 -14.59
N ILE A 35 -9.89 -24.60 -15.20
CA ILE A 35 -10.91 -23.55 -15.04
C ILE A 35 -12.15 -23.97 -15.84
N LYS A 36 -13.34 -23.85 -15.23
CA LYS A 36 -14.62 -24.18 -15.87
C LYS A 36 -14.82 -23.32 -17.15
N PRO A 37 -15.20 -23.91 -18.30
CA PRO A 37 -15.40 -23.15 -19.54
C PRO A 37 -16.31 -21.92 -19.43
N PRO A 38 -17.43 -21.96 -18.68
CA PRO A 38 -18.27 -20.77 -18.46
C PRO A 38 -17.56 -19.60 -17.77
N VAL A 39 -16.48 -19.85 -17.02
CA VAL A 39 -15.66 -18.81 -16.40
C VAL A 39 -14.89 -18.05 -17.48
N PHE A 40 -14.32 -18.74 -18.47
CA PHE A 40 -13.66 -18.10 -19.62
C PHE A 40 -14.64 -17.25 -20.43
N ALA A 41 -15.82 -17.80 -20.72
CA ALA A 41 -16.88 -17.13 -21.47
C ALA A 41 -17.40 -15.84 -20.80
N CYS A 42 -17.20 -15.67 -19.49
CA CYS A 42 -17.67 -14.48 -18.79
C CYS A 42 -16.64 -13.32 -18.75
N TYR A 43 -15.35 -13.59 -18.97
CA TYR A 43 -14.30 -12.56 -18.87
C TYR A 43 -14.45 -11.48 -19.95
N PHE A 44 -14.49 -11.87 -21.23
CA PHE A 44 -14.53 -10.91 -22.34
C PHE A 44 -15.79 -10.04 -22.32
N PRO A 45 -17.01 -10.59 -22.14
CA PRO A 45 -18.21 -9.75 -22.04
C PRO A 45 -18.21 -8.84 -20.79
N ALA A 46 -17.62 -9.29 -19.67
CA ALA A 46 -17.51 -8.44 -18.47
C ALA A 46 -16.56 -7.26 -18.70
N LEU A 47 -15.41 -7.48 -19.33
CA LEU A 47 -14.44 -6.44 -19.65
C LEU A 47 -14.95 -5.50 -20.75
N SER A 48 -15.60 -6.04 -21.79
CA SER A 48 -16.18 -5.25 -22.88
C SER A 48 -17.28 -4.30 -22.37
N ARG A 49 -18.11 -4.72 -21.41
CA ARG A 49 -19.07 -3.81 -20.75
C ARG A 49 -18.42 -2.65 -20.00
N LYS A 50 -17.14 -2.77 -19.62
CA LYS A 50 -16.31 -1.71 -19.05
C LYS A 50 -15.49 -0.95 -20.10
N GLY A 51 -15.67 -1.24 -21.39
CA GLY A 51 -14.92 -0.63 -22.49
C GLY A 51 -13.48 -1.15 -22.61
N ILE A 52 -13.16 -2.29 -22.00
CA ILE A 52 -11.82 -2.87 -21.99
C ILE A 52 -11.78 -4.03 -22.99
N TYR A 53 -10.89 -3.93 -23.96
CA TYR A 53 -10.65 -4.96 -24.97
C TYR A 53 -9.24 -5.51 -24.78
N VAL A 54 -9.13 -6.83 -24.67
CA VAL A 54 -7.85 -7.51 -24.38
C VAL A 54 -7.20 -7.90 -25.69
N VAL A 55 -6.02 -7.33 -25.94
CA VAL A 55 -5.22 -7.60 -27.14
C VAL A 55 -3.79 -7.95 -26.74
N GLU A 56 -3.14 -8.79 -27.54
CA GLU A 56 -1.71 -9.07 -27.45
C GLU A 56 -0.88 -7.85 -27.93
N SER A 57 0.44 -7.95 -27.86
CA SER A 57 1.35 -6.86 -28.27
C SER A 57 1.31 -6.52 -29.76
N ASP A 58 0.74 -7.40 -30.59
CA ASP A 58 0.60 -7.24 -32.04
C ASP A 58 -0.83 -6.86 -32.46
N ASP A 59 -1.64 -6.36 -31.52
CA ASP A 59 -3.06 -6.00 -31.68
C ASP A 59 -4.00 -7.19 -31.98
N THR A 60 -3.54 -8.43 -31.85
CA THR A 60 -4.41 -9.62 -31.98
C THR A 60 -5.32 -9.74 -30.76
N PRO A 61 -6.65 -9.89 -30.91
CA PRO A 61 -7.55 -10.13 -29.79
C PRO A 61 -7.22 -11.45 -29.08
N VAL A 62 -7.12 -11.41 -27.75
CA VAL A 62 -6.95 -12.62 -26.95
C VAL A 62 -8.22 -13.47 -27.01
N THR A 63 -8.09 -14.77 -27.25
CA THR A 63 -9.21 -15.72 -27.35
C THR A 63 -9.31 -16.64 -26.13
N GLU A 64 -10.41 -17.38 -26.01
CA GLU A 64 -10.57 -18.41 -24.96
C GLU A 64 -9.56 -19.55 -25.15
N GLU A 65 -9.27 -19.91 -26.40
CA GLU A 65 -8.29 -20.93 -26.76
C GLU A 65 -6.88 -20.54 -26.33
N ASP A 66 -6.52 -19.26 -26.46
CA ASP A 66 -5.24 -18.73 -25.97
C ASP A 66 -5.10 -18.85 -24.44
N LEU A 67 -6.21 -18.68 -23.71
CA LEU A 67 -6.26 -18.78 -22.25
C LEU A 67 -6.38 -20.22 -21.74
N ALA A 68 -6.90 -21.13 -22.57
CA ALA A 68 -6.92 -22.56 -22.30
C ALA A 68 -5.56 -23.24 -22.61
N CYS A 69 -4.60 -22.52 -23.19
CA CYS A 69 -3.30 -23.08 -23.55
C CYS A 69 -2.56 -23.64 -22.33
N MET A 70 -2.14 -24.90 -22.44
CA MET A 70 -1.22 -25.56 -21.52
C MET A 70 -0.03 -26.09 -22.33
N PRO A 71 1.21 -25.58 -22.17
CA PRO A 71 1.65 -24.59 -21.16
C PRO A 71 1.13 -23.17 -21.40
N ILE A 72 1.16 -22.33 -20.35
CA ILE A 72 0.59 -20.98 -20.33
C ILE A 72 1.21 -20.09 -21.42
N LYS A 73 0.35 -19.54 -22.30
CA LYS A 73 0.72 -18.54 -23.31
C LYS A 73 0.81 -17.15 -22.66
N MET A 74 2.00 -16.73 -22.25
CA MET A 74 2.21 -15.45 -21.55
C MET A 74 1.76 -14.23 -22.36
N SER A 75 1.92 -14.24 -23.69
CA SER A 75 1.53 -13.11 -24.55
C SER A 75 0.02 -12.83 -24.51
N ALA A 76 -0.81 -13.84 -24.18
CA ALA A 76 -2.25 -13.70 -24.02
C ALA A 76 -2.67 -13.50 -22.54
N HIS A 77 -2.03 -14.22 -21.62
CA HIS A 77 -2.42 -14.20 -20.20
C HIS A 77 -2.04 -12.89 -19.50
N ILE A 78 -0.89 -12.31 -19.83
CA ILE A 78 -0.44 -11.06 -19.19
C ILE A 78 -1.40 -9.91 -19.51
N PRO A 79 -1.76 -9.64 -20.78
CA PRO A 79 -2.76 -8.60 -21.08
C PRO A 79 -4.13 -8.86 -20.45
N MET A 80 -4.54 -10.13 -20.33
CA MET A 80 -5.79 -10.49 -19.65
C MET A 80 -5.73 -10.15 -18.16
N ILE A 81 -4.63 -10.47 -17.47
CA ILE A 81 -4.42 -10.11 -16.07
C ILE A 81 -4.40 -8.58 -15.91
N ASP A 82 -3.68 -7.86 -16.77
CA ASP A 82 -3.60 -6.39 -16.73
C ASP A 82 -4.99 -5.75 -16.91
N ALA A 83 -5.79 -6.28 -17.85
CA ALA A 83 -7.16 -5.83 -18.08
C ALA A 83 -8.07 -6.06 -16.86
N LEU A 84 -7.98 -7.24 -16.23
CA LEU A 84 -8.71 -7.55 -15.01
C LEU A 84 -8.29 -6.65 -13.84
N MET A 85 -6.98 -6.45 -13.66
CA MET A 85 -6.43 -5.58 -12.63
C MET A 85 -6.86 -4.12 -12.83
N MET A 86 -6.84 -3.63 -14.07
CA MET A 86 -7.34 -2.29 -14.41
C MET A 86 -8.84 -2.16 -14.13
N ALA A 87 -9.65 -3.13 -14.59
CA ALA A 87 -11.09 -3.14 -14.38
C ALA A 87 -11.47 -3.13 -12.90
N TYR A 88 -10.71 -3.85 -12.07
CA TYR A 88 -10.89 -3.89 -10.62
C TYR A 88 -10.43 -2.60 -9.96
N THR A 89 -9.26 -2.08 -10.33
CA THR A 89 -8.69 -0.86 -9.74
C THR A 89 -9.61 0.34 -9.93
N VAL A 90 -10.13 0.54 -11.14
CA VAL A 90 -11.07 1.63 -11.45
C VAL A 90 -12.40 1.50 -10.70
N GLU A 91 -12.84 0.27 -10.42
CA GLU A 91 -14.07 0.05 -9.65
C GLU A 91 -13.85 0.31 -8.15
N MET A 92 -12.68 -0.08 -7.63
CA MET A 92 -12.37 0.00 -6.21
C MET A 92 -11.98 1.41 -5.77
N ILE A 93 -11.16 2.10 -6.56
CA ILE A 93 -10.50 3.36 -6.18
C ILE A 93 -11.06 4.52 -7.00
N SER A 94 -11.40 5.62 -6.32
CA SER A 94 -11.73 6.90 -6.95
C SER A 94 -11.25 8.04 -6.06
N ILE A 95 -11.04 9.23 -6.65
CA ILE A 95 -10.65 10.43 -5.91
C ILE A 95 -11.64 10.71 -4.77
N GLU A 96 -12.93 10.58 -5.03
CA GLU A 96 -13.99 10.85 -4.06
C GLU A 96 -13.95 9.88 -2.89
N LYS A 97 -13.74 8.59 -3.16
CA LYS A 97 -13.60 7.55 -2.12
C LYS A 97 -12.38 7.80 -1.25
N VAL A 98 -11.25 8.17 -1.87
CA VAL A 98 -10.00 8.50 -1.18
C VAL A 98 -10.18 9.74 -0.29
N VAL A 99 -10.71 10.83 -0.85
CA VAL A 99 -11.02 12.08 -0.14
C VAL A 99 -11.97 11.81 1.03
N ALA A 100 -13.02 11.02 0.83
CA ALA A 100 -13.96 10.64 1.88
C ALA A 100 -13.29 9.80 2.99
N SER A 101 -12.34 8.92 2.64
CA SER A 101 -11.56 8.13 3.59
C SER A 101 -10.67 9.04 4.47
N VAL A 102 -9.91 9.94 3.86
CA VAL A 102 -9.02 10.87 4.58
C VAL A 102 -9.78 11.76 5.57
N LYS A 103 -10.96 12.26 5.17
CA LYS A 103 -11.80 13.11 6.04
C LYS A 103 -12.21 12.43 7.36
N ARG A 104 -12.13 11.10 7.46
CA ARG A 104 -12.47 10.36 8.68
C ARG A 104 -11.43 10.53 9.79
N PHE A 105 -10.19 10.87 9.46
CA PHE A 105 -9.09 10.91 10.44
C PHE A 105 -8.20 12.16 10.36
N SER A 106 -8.30 12.94 9.29
CA SER A 106 -7.55 14.18 9.09
C SER A 106 -8.42 15.27 8.50
N THR A 107 -8.19 16.51 8.93
CA THR A 107 -8.70 17.72 8.28
C THR A 107 -7.73 18.15 7.16
N PHE A 108 -8.26 18.84 6.14
CA PHE A 108 -7.46 19.43 5.06
C PHE A 108 -8.27 20.52 4.33
N SER A 109 -7.57 21.40 3.62
CA SER A 109 -8.21 22.44 2.82
C SER A 109 -8.68 21.89 1.48
N ALA A 110 -9.99 21.71 1.32
CA ALA A 110 -10.56 21.25 0.05
C ALA A 110 -10.23 22.19 -1.13
N SER A 111 -9.97 23.48 -0.88
CA SER A 111 -9.63 24.43 -1.94
C SER A 111 -8.14 24.45 -2.33
N LYS A 112 -7.26 23.75 -1.61
CA LYS A 112 -5.80 23.82 -1.82
C LYS A 112 -5.11 22.46 -1.92
N GLU A 113 -5.68 21.42 -1.33
CA GLU A 113 -5.04 20.11 -1.17
C GLU A 113 -5.82 18.97 -1.85
N LEU A 114 -6.83 19.28 -2.67
CA LEU A 114 -7.54 18.24 -3.42
C LEU A 114 -6.63 17.68 -4.53
N PRO A 115 -6.53 16.35 -4.64
CA PRO A 115 -5.78 15.72 -5.73
C PRO A 115 -6.47 15.95 -7.08
N PHE A 116 -5.67 16.06 -8.14
CA PHE A 116 -6.18 16.31 -9.50
C PHE A 116 -6.50 15.01 -10.24
N ASP A 117 -5.68 13.98 -10.06
CA ASP A 117 -5.85 12.66 -10.65
C ASP A 117 -5.77 11.53 -9.59
N LEU A 118 -5.79 10.28 -10.04
CA LEU A 118 -5.74 9.12 -9.15
C LEU A 118 -4.37 8.93 -8.50
N GLU A 119 -3.28 9.25 -9.20
CA GLU A 119 -1.93 9.13 -8.66
C GLU A 119 -1.75 10.12 -7.50
N ASP A 120 -2.09 11.38 -7.72
CA ASP A 120 -2.12 12.42 -6.70
C ASP A 120 -2.99 12.03 -5.50
N ALA A 121 -4.15 11.39 -5.75
CA ALA A 121 -5.06 10.98 -4.69
C ALA A 121 -4.44 9.90 -3.80
N MET A 122 -3.75 8.93 -4.39
CA MET A 122 -3.07 7.87 -3.63
C MET A 122 -1.90 8.44 -2.83
N VAL A 123 -1.08 9.31 -3.43
CA VAL A 123 0.00 10.02 -2.74
C VAL A 123 -0.56 10.85 -1.57
N PHE A 124 -1.63 11.61 -1.80
CA PHE A 124 -2.33 12.40 -0.79
C PHE A 124 -2.80 11.52 0.38
N TRP A 125 -3.44 10.38 0.10
CA TRP A 125 -3.91 9.46 1.13
C TRP A 125 -2.78 8.89 1.97
N ILE A 126 -1.73 8.37 1.31
CA ILE A 126 -0.57 7.79 1.98
C ILE A 126 0.10 8.84 2.88
N ASN A 127 0.29 10.06 2.39
CA ASN A 127 0.91 11.13 3.16
C ASN A 127 0.07 11.56 4.36
N LYS A 128 -1.26 11.57 4.24
CA LYS A 128 -2.16 11.84 5.38
C LYS A 128 -2.09 10.74 6.42
N VAL A 129 -2.01 9.47 6.00
CA VAL A 129 -1.81 8.33 6.92
C VAL A 129 -0.45 8.42 7.62
N ASN A 130 0.63 8.67 6.87
CA ASN A 130 1.98 8.84 7.43
C ASN A 130 2.03 9.98 8.46
N THR A 131 1.37 11.10 8.16
CA THR A 131 1.24 12.22 9.11
C THR A 131 0.50 11.79 10.36
N LYS A 132 -0.60 11.05 10.21
CA LYS A 132 -1.39 10.58 11.35
C LYS A 132 -0.61 9.60 12.22
N MET A 133 0.16 8.71 11.59
CA MET A 133 1.05 7.76 12.25
C MET A 133 2.14 8.44 13.07
N ARG A 134 2.74 9.53 12.55
CA ARG A 134 3.69 10.36 13.32
C ARG A 134 3.03 10.97 14.55
N GLU A 135 1.87 11.60 14.39
CA GLU A 135 1.13 12.19 15.52
C GLU A 135 0.77 11.16 16.61
N MET A 136 0.37 9.95 16.21
CA MET A 136 0.03 8.88 17.14
C MET A 136 1.26 8.39 17.89
N SER A 137 2.36 8.14 17.16
CA SER A 137 3.63 7.71 17.74
C SER A 137 4.14 8.73 18.75
N GLU A 138 4.17 10.03 18.41
CA GLU A 138 4.61 11.09 19.32
C GLU A 138 3.80 11.17 20.62
N LYS A 139 2.48 10.95 20.56
CA LYS A 139 1.61 10.93 21.75
C LYS A 139 1.95 9.78 22.68
N GLU A 140 2.22 8.59 22.14
CA GLU A 140 2.63 7.43 22.94
C GLU A 140 4.00 7.64 23.61
N HIS A 141 4.94 8.29 22.92
CA HIS A 141 6.26 8.60 23.49
C HIS A 141 6.16 9.60 24.65
N LYS A 142 5.29 10.63 24.52
CA LYS A 142 5.05 11.60 25.59
C LYS A 142 4.45 10.96 26.85
N VAL A 143 3.57 9.96 26.67
CA VAL A 143 3.00 9.18 27.78
C VAL A 143 4.05 8.27 28.43
N LYS A 144 4.93 7.64 27.65
CA LYS A 144 6.00 6.76 28.15
C LYS A 144 7.14 7.52 28.87
N HIS A 145 7.38 8.80 28.57
CA HIS A 145 8.46 9.60 29.19
C HIS A 145 8.08 10.30 30.52
N HIS A 146 6.79 10.44 30.84
CA HIS A 146 6.34 11.10 32.09
C HIS A 146 6.39 10.29 33.41
N PRO A 147 6.75 8.99 33.50
CA PRO A 147 6.78 8.32 34.81
C PRO A 147 8.03 8.52 35.68
N LEU A 148 9.17 9.02 35.19
CA LEU A 148 10.42 9.03 35.99
C LEU A 148 11.34 10.22 35.68
N GLU A 149 11.07 11.38 36.27
CA GLU A 149 12.14 12.31 36.64
C GLU A 149 12.39 12.19 38.15
N SER A 150 13.58 11.71 38.53
CA SER A 150 14.17 11.93 39.85
C SER A 150 15.57 12.48 39.65
N PRO A 151 15.98 13.55 40.36
CA PRO A 151 17.22 14.26 40.06
C PRO A 151 18.37 13.75 40.93
N SER A 152 19.48 13.34 40.33
CA SER A 152 20.78 13.39 41.04
C SER A 152 21.98 13.27 40.10
N HIS A 153 22.97 14.10 40.41
CA HIS A 153 24.15 14.47 39.65
C HIS A 153 25.24 13.38 39.56
N GLN A 154 26.17 13.62 38.61
CA GLN A 154 27.62 13.45 38.73
C GLN A 154 28.25 12.14 38.22
N LYS A 155 28.92 12.21 37.06
CA LYS A 155 30.36 11.93 36.94
C LYS A 155 30.89 12.19 35.52
N LEU A 156 31.71 13.23 35.43
CA LEU A 156 32.71 13.42 34.37
C LEU A 156 34.02 12.74 34.81
N HIS A 157 34.92 12.51 33.86
CA HIS A 157 36.37 12.31 34.03
C HIS A 157 36.88 10.86 33.97
N VAL A 158 37.07 10.31 32.74
CA VAL A 158 38.36 9.81 32.20
C VAL A 158 38.15 9.38 30.74
N MET A 159 38.65 10.14 29.76
CA MET A 159 39.06 9.68 28.41
C MET A 159 39.38 10.90 27.54
N HIS A 160 40.62 11.39 27.58
CA HIS A 160 41.11 12.38 26.62
C HIS A 160 42.26 11.84 25.75
N GLU A 161 42.90 10.74 26.14
CA GLU A 161 44.06 10.17 25.44
C GLU A 161 43.73 8.96 24.55
N LEU A 162 42.48 8.49 24.55
CA LEU A 162 42.00 7.39 23.67
C LEU A 162 41.40 7.89 22.34
N THR A 163 41.25 9.21 22.18
CA THR A 163 40.48 9.83 21.10
C THR A 163 41.19 9.73 19.74
N ASP A 164 42.52 9.78 19.72
CA ASP A 164 43.27 9.92 18.46
C ASP A 164 43.48 8.60 17.69
N CYS A 165 43.51 7.46 18.40
CA CYS A 165 43.52 6.14 17.75
C CYS A 165 42.12 5.64 17.35
N MET A 166 41.04 6.16 17.94
CA MET A 166 39.66 5.80 17.58
C MET A 166 39.20 6.42 16.26
N LEU A 167 39.67 7.63 15.92
CA LEU A 167 39.29 8.35 14.69
C LEU A 167 39.61 7.58 13.39
N LYS A 168 40.61 6.68 13.41
CA LYS A 168 41.00 5.89 12.23
C LYS A 168 40.18 4.60 12.08
N LEU A 169 39.63 4.08 13.18
CA LEU A 169 38.66 2.98 13.17
C LEU A 169 37.22 3.48 12.93
N GLU A 170 36.92 4.72 13.30
CA GLU A 170 35.63 5.36 13.07
C GLU A 170 35.31 5.53 11.59
N LYS A 171 36.27 5.96 10.75
CA LYS A 171 36.05 6.08 9.29
C LYS A 171 35.78 4.74 8.60
N LEU A 172 36.43 3.66 9.06
CA LEU A 172 36.18 2.32 8.52
C LEU A 172 34.85 1.75 9.02
N LYS A 173 34.49 2.03 10.28
CA LYS A 173 33.17 1.70 10.81
C LYS A 173 32.09 2.55 10.17
N GLU A 174 32.31 3.82 9.83
CA GLU A 174 31.34 4.71 9.17
C GLU A 174 30.98 4.21 7.77
N MET A 175 31.97 3.73 7.02
CA MET A 175 31.75 3.13 5.69
C MET A 175 31.03 1.76 5.76
N VAL A 176 31.18 1.01 6.86
CA VAL A 176 30.45 -0.24 7.12
C VAL A 176 29.14 0.00 7.94
N ARG A 177 28.89 1.24 8.42
CA ARG A 177 27.76 1.67 9.25
C ARG A 177 26.56 2.20 8.47
N TYR A 178 26.46 1.95 7.17
CA TYR A 178 25.16 1.95 6.46
C TYR A 178 24.16 0.91 7.03
N ARG A 179 24.41 0.28 8.20
CA ARG A 179 23.64 -0.86 8.72
C ARG A 179 23.26 -0.84 10.20
N ARG A 180 23.72 0.06 11.07
CA ARG A 180 23.20 0.11 12.46
C ARG A 180 23.54 1.41 13.18
N GLU A 181 22.59 2.33 13.20
CA GLU A 181 22.53 3.41 14.20
C GLU A 181 22.14 2.80 15.56
N HIS A 182 22.99 3.00 16.57
CA HIS A 182 22.67 2.79 17.99
C HIS A 182 23.13 4.05 18.75
N GLY A 183 22.25 5.04 18.79
CA GLY A 183 22.21 6.06 19.83
C GLY A 183 20.98 5.78 20.69
N SER A 184 21.17 5.58 21.99
CA SER A 184 20.11 5.28 22.96
C SER A 184 19.08 6.41 23.05
N GLY A 185 17.91 6.16 22.48
CA GLY A 185 16.68 6.94 22.57
C GLY A 185 15.70 6.30 21.59
N ARG A 186 14.55 5.78 22.06
CA ARG A 186 13.56 5.11 21.20
C ARG A 186 13.21 6.03 20.03
N GLN A 187 13.61 5.66 18.82
CA GLN A 187 13.44 6.48 17.63
C GLN A 187 11.95 6.44 17.26
N VAL A 188 11.32 7.61 17.14
CA VAL A 188 9.98 7.70 16.56
C VAL A 188 10.07 7.12 15.14
N PRO A 189 9.14 6.23 14.72
CA PRO A 189 9.22 5.65 13.39
C PRO A 189 9.28 6.75 12.31
N PHE A 190 10.29 6.69 11.45
CA PHE A 190 10.48 7.66 10.37
C PHE A 190 9.54 7.31 9.21
N PHE A 191 8.66 8.25 8.87
CA PHE A 191 7.73 8.12 7.75
C PHE A 191 8.02 9.23 6.73
N PRO A 192 8.84 8.99 5.70
CA PRO A 192 9.14 10.00 4.68
C PRO A 192 7.86 10.38 3.89
N PRO A 193 7.77 11.62 3.38
CA PRO A 193 6.71 11.96 2.43
C PRO A 193 6.94 11.18 1.13
N VAL A 194 5.83 10.73 0.54
CA VAL A 194 5.79 10.16 -0.81
C VAL A 194 5.58 11.32 -1.79
N GLU A 195 6.42 11.44 -2.80
CA GLU A 195 6.27 12.43 -3.88
C GLU A 195 5.98 11.76 -5.21
N ASP A 196 6.69 10.67 -5.51
CA ASP A 196 6.51 9.84 -6.70
C ASP A 196 5.94 8.49 -6.25
N LEU A 197 4.71 8.20 -6.66
CA LEU A 197 3.99 7.01 -6.19
C LEU A 197 4.73 5.73 -6.57
N MET A 198 5.32 5.67 -7.77
CA MET A 198 5.97 4.46 -8.26
C MET A 198 7.31 4.24 -7.58
N ARG A 199 8.10 5.28 -7.38
CA ARG A 199 9.45 5.21 -6.81
C ARG A 199 9.44 5.09 -5.29
N ASP A 200 8.62 5.90 -4.61
CA ASP A 200 8.74 6.09 -3.16
C ASP A 200 7.98 5.03 -2.34
N VAL A 201 7.19 4.15 -3.00
CA VAL A 201 6.56 2.99 -2.35
C VAL A 201 7.35 1.69 -2.51
N CYS A 202 8.41 1.67 -3.32
CA CYS A 202 9.16 0.46 -3.68
C CYS A 202 9.82 -0.25 -2.49
N ASP A 203 10.25 0.49 -1.47
CA ASP A 203 10.88 -0.08 -0.28
C ASP A 203 9.87 -0.68 0.72
N GLY A 204 8.57 -0.54 0.42
CA GLY A 204 7.47 -1.03 1.23
C GLY A 204 7.22 -0.25 2.52
N ALA A 205 8.00 0.78 2.86
CA ALA A 205 7.89 1.50 4.12
C ALA A 205 6.57 2.28 4.23
N ALA A 206 6.18 2.96 3.14
CA ALA A 206 4.92 3.69 3.07
C ALA A 206 3.69 2.76 3.16
N LEU A 207 3.74 1.62 2.47
CA LEU A 207 2.66 0.62 2.51
C LEU A 207 2.55 -0.04 3.88
N LEU A 208 3.69 -0.33 4.51
CA LEU A 208 3.76 -0.85 5.87
C LEU A 208 3.06 0.09 6.87
N ALA A 209 3.31 1.39 6.77
CA ALA A 209 2.65 2.40 7.60
C ALA A 209 1.12 2.40 7.43
N VAL A 210 0.67 2.31 6.18
CA VAL A 210 -0.76 2.24 5.84
C VAL A 210 -1.42 0.97 6.40
N VAL A 211 -0.80 -0.19 6.20
CA VAL A 211 -1.33 -1.47 6.71
C VAL A 211 -1.39 -1.46 8.24
N HIS A 212 -0.32 -1.00 8.91
CA HIS A 212 -0.32 -0.89 10.36
C HIS A 212 -1.38 0.08 10.89
N TYR A 213 -1.61 1.21 10.21
CA TYR A 213 -2.64 2.18 10.61
C TYR A 213 -4.06 1.58 10.59
N TYR A 214 -4.41 0.85 9.53
CA TYR A 214 -5.75 0.24 9.40
C TYR A 214 -5.89 -1.11 10.11
N CYS A 215 -4.79 -1.85 10.25
CA CYS A 215 -4.79 -3.22 10.79
C CYS A 215 -3.63 -3.43 11.79
N PRO A 216 -3.62 -2.72 12.92
CA PRO A 216 -2.49 -2.77 13.88
C PRO A 216 -2.26 -4.16 14.48
N ASP A 217 -3.31 -4.99 14.57
CA ASP A 217 -3.22 -6.34 15.12
C ASP A 217 -2.54 -7.34 14.17
N LEU A 218 -2.68 -7.11 12.85
CA LEU A 218 -2.13 -7.98 11.82
C LEU A 218 -0.67 -7.66 11.51
N MET A 219 -0.25 -6.41 11.75
CA MET A 219 1.10 -5.96 11.45
C MET A 219 1.63 -5.08 12.58
N LYS A 220 2.65 -5.56 13.30
CA LYS A 220 3.28 -4.80 14.39
C LYS A 220 4.54 -4.10 13.89
N MET A 221 4.61 -2.79 14.10
CA MET A 221 5.86 -2.03 13.90
C MET A 221 6.82 -2.40 15.04
N LYS A 222 8.02 -2.89 14.70
CA LYS A 222 9.07 -3.09 15.72
C LYS A 222 9.63 -1.72 16.09
N GLU A 223 9.54 -1.39 17.38
CA GLU A 223 10.15 -0.22 18.03
C GLU A 223 11.69 -0.27 17.99
#